data_AF-A0A1M4UDG3-F1
#
_entry.id   AF-A0A1M4UDG3-F1
#
_cell.length_a   1.000
_cell.length_b   1.000
_cell.length_c   1.000
_cell.angle_alpha   90.00
_cell.angle_beta   90.00
_cell.angle_gamma   90.00
#
_symmetry.space_group_name_H-M   'P 1'
#
loop_
_entity.id
_entity.type
_entity.pdbx_description
1 polymer ?
#
loop_
_entity_poly.entity_id
_entity_poly.type
_entity_poly.pdbx_seq_one_letter_code
_entity_poly.pdbx_strand_id
1 'polypeptide(L)'
;MDKDDARRLSPAEQHERRRQVIRSFKRGTNKRQIGRDIGLSYSAVCTTIERYETGGAKSLAPRQRGRKVGEQRSLSAQQEAHLQRLICERRPEQLKMDFA
;
A
#
# COMPACT_ATOMS: atom_id res chain seq x y z
N MET A 1 23.17 -0.25 17.52
CA MET A 1 22.41 -1.03 16.52
C MET A 1 21.79 -0.04 15.57
N ASP A 2 22.31 0.03 14.35
CA ASP A 2 21.63 0.75 13.29
C ASP A 2 20.25 0.10 13.09
N LYS A 3 19.21 0.87 13.38
CA LYS A 3 17.83 0.42 13.16
C LYS A 3 17.51 0.69 11.71
N ASP A 4 17.47 -0.36 10.90
CA ASP A 4 16.97 -0.27 9.54
C ASP A 4 15.59 0.38 9.52
N ASP A 5 15.50 1.58 8.93
CA ASP A 5 14.23 2.26 8.79
C ASP A 5 13.38 1.55 7.73
N ALA A 6 12.43 0.75 8.20
CA ALA A 6 11.53 -0.02 7.35
C ALA A 6 10.69 0.85 6.38
N ARG A 7 10.62 2.17 6.58
CA ARG A 7 9.96 3.10 5.67
C ARG A 7 10.72 3.25 4.34
N ARG A 8 12.03 3.02 4.33
CA ARG A 8 12.89 3.10 3.15
C ARG A 8 12.86 1.82 2.30
N LEU A 9 12.34 0.72 2.85
CA LEU A 9 12.22 -0.56 2.16
C LEU A 9 11.12 -0.52 1.10
N SER A 10 11.39 -1.17 -0.02
CA SER A 10 10.40 -1.45 -1.06
C SER A 10 9.25 -2.30 -0.49
N PRO A 11 8.05 -2.25 -1.11
CA PRO A 11 6.92 -3.08 -0.68
C PRO A 11 7.24 -4.59 -0.68
N ALA A 12 8.05 -5.05 -1.64
CA ALA A 12 8.47 -6.44 -1.75
C ALA A 12 9.37 -6.86 -0.58
N GLU A 13 10.34 -6.03 -0.20
CA GLU A 13 11.23 -6.29 0.95
C GLU A 13 10.46 -6.29 2.26
N GLN A 14 9.51 -5.36 2.44
CA GLN A 14 8.64 -5.36 3.62
C GLN A 14 7.80 -6.65 3.70
N HIS A 15 7.33 -7.15 2.57
CA HIS A 15 6.58 -8.40 2.52
C HIS A 15 7.45 -9.61 2.88
N GLU A 16 8.68 -9.69 2.36
CA GLU A 16 9.59 -10.79 2.70
C GLU A 16 9.99 -10.76 4.18
N ARG A 17 10.24 -9.58 4.76
CA ARG A 17 10.47 -9.46 6.22
C ARG A 17 9.27 -9.97 7.03
N ARG A 18 8.03 -9.65 6.64
CA ARG A 18 6.83 -10.20 7.29
C ARG A 18 6.73 -11.73 7.14
N ARG A 19 7.12 -12.28 5.99
CA ARG A 19 7.18 -13.73 5.79
C ARG A 19 8.23 -14.38 6.71
N GLN A 20 9.40 -13.76 6.88
CA GLN A 20 10.42 -14.23 7.81
C GLN A 20 9.89 -14.29 9.25
N VAL A 21 9.17 -13.26 9.69
CA VAL A 21 8.50 -13.25 11.00
C VAL A 21 7.59 -14.46 11.17
N ILE A 22 6.72 -14.73 10.18
CA ILE A 22 5.79 -15.86 10.26
C ILE A 22 6.50 -17.21 10.17
N ARG A 23 7.56 -17.35 9.37
CA ARG A 23 8.37 -18.57 9.35
C ARG A 23 8.96 -18.86 10.74
N SER A 24 9.51 -17.84 11.40
CA SER A 24 10.05 -17.99 12.77
C SER A 24 8.96 -18.24 13.81
N PHE A 25 7.80 -17.59 13.68
CA PHE A 25 6.65 -17.84 14.56
C PHE A 25 6.14 -19.29 14.46
N LYS A 26 6.03 -19.82 13.23
CA LYS A 26 5.64 -21.23 13.00
C LYS A 26 6.65 -22.24 13.56
N ARG A 27 7.92 -21.85 13.72
CA ARG A 27 8.95 -22.67 14.38
C ARG A 27 8.88 -22.61 15.91
N GLY A 28 7.93 -21.88 16.49
CA GLY A 28 7.79 -21.73 17.94
C GLY A 28 8.77 -20.72 18.56
N THR A 29 9.47 -19.92 17.76
CA THR A 29 10.41 -18.92 18.28
C THR A 29 9.67 -17.83 19.06
N ASN A 30 10.21 -17.41 20.20
CA ASN A 30 9.62 -16.35 21.02
C ASN A 30 9.55 -15.02 20.24
N LYS A 31 8.41 -14.31 20.33
CA LYS A 31 8.16 -13.03 19.65
C LYS A 31 9.26 -11.98 19.89
N ARG A 32 9.83 -11.88 21.10
CA ARG A 32 10.95 -10.97 21.39
C ARG A 32 12.23 -11.38 20.66
N GLN A 33 12.50 -12.68 20.58
CA GLN A 33 13.67 -13.20 19.87
C GLN A 33 13.53 -12.92 18.36
N ILE A 34 12.35 -13.19 17.78
CA ILE A 34 12.04 -12.88 16.37
C ILE A 34 12.32 -11.40 16.05
N GLY A 35 11.92 -10.49 16.93
CA GLY A 35 12.18 -9.06 16.77
C GLY A 35 13.67 -8.73 16.76
N ARG A 36 14.46 -9.34 17.65
CA ARG A 36 15.91 -9.16 17.68
C ARG A 36 16.60 -9.70 16.42
N ASP A 37 16.21 -10.90 15.98
CA ASP A 37 16.84 -11.58 14.84
C ASP A 37 16.57 -10.87 13.50
N ILE A 38 15.36 -10.32 13.34
CA ILE A 38 14.93 -9.66 12.09
C ILE A 38 15.16 -8.14 12.14
N GLY A 39 15.48 -7.58 13.31
CA GLY A 39 15.63 -6.13 13.50
C GLY A 39 14.30 -5.37 13.50
N LEU A 40 13.24 -5.96 14.04
CA LEU A 40 11.90 -5.36 14.15
C LEU A 40 11.55 -5.07 15.62
N SER A 41 10.69 -4.08 15.82
CA SER A 41 10.10 -3.84 17.14
C SER A 41 9.20 -5.00 17.54
N TYR A 42 9.07 -5.22 18.85
CA TYR A 42 8.15 -6.22 19.40
C TYR A 42 6.71 -6.00 18.91
N SER A 43 6.26 -4.75 18.86
CA SER A 43 4.93 -4.38 18.35
C SER A 43 4.74 -4.78 16.89
N ALA A 44 5.73 -4.54 16.03
CA ALA A 44 5.66 -4.91 14.62
C ALA A 44 5.57 -6.43 14.43
N VAL A 45 6.27 -7.22 15.25
CA VAL A 45 6.17 -8.69 15.27
C VAL A 45 4.76 -9.12 15.67
N CYS A 46 4.22 -8.58 16.77
CA CYS A 46 2.86 -8.89 17.23
C CYS A 46 1.80 -8.58 16.16
N THR A 47 1.80 -7.37 15.61
CA THR A 47 0.84 -6.98 14.56
C THR A 47 0.96 -7.84 13.30
N THR A 48 2.17 -8.27 12.95
CA THR A 48 2.38 -9.16 11.80
C THR A 48 1.78 -10.55 12.05
N ILE A 49 1.96 -11.10 13.25
CA ILE A 49 1.38 -12.38 13.66
C ILE A 49 -0.15 -12.30 13.69
N GLU A 50 -0.71 -11.28 14.34
CA GLU A 50 -2.17 -11.06 14.42
C GLU A 50 -2.80 -10.94 13.03
N ARG A 51 -2.17 -10.18 12.12
CA ARG A 51 -2.62 -10.06 10.73
C ARG A 51 -2.57 -11.39 10.00
N TYR A 52 -1.58 -12.23 10.28
CA TYR A 52 -1.48 -13.57 9.71
C TYR A 52 -2.54 -14.52 10.28
N GLU A 53 -2.82 -14.46 11.58
CA GLU A 53 -3.84 -15.30 12.22
C GLU A 53 -5.25 -14.94 11.72
N THR A 54 -5.53 -13.66 11.49
CA THR A 54 -6.83 -13.17 11.00
C THR A 54 -7.07 -13.41 9.50
N GLY A 55 -6.04 -13.27 8.66
CA GLY A 55 -6.21 -13.27 7.20
C GLY A 55 -5.25 -14.18 6.42
N GLY A 56 -4.52 -15.06 7.12
CA GLY A 56 -3.59 -16.01 6.54
C GLY A 56 -2.40 -15.37 5.82
N ALA A 57 -1.76 -16.11 4.91
CA ALA A 57 -0.60 -15.61 4.18
C ALA A 57 -0.95 -14.44 3.23
N LYS A 58 -2.18 -14.40 2.71
CA LYS A 58 -2.64 -13.36 1.76
C LYS A 58 -2.70 -11.98 2.40
N SER A 59 -2.98 -11.89 3.71
CA SER A 59 -3.06 -10.62 4.42
C SER A 59 -1.71 -9.90 4.57
N LEU A 60 -0.60 -10.64 4.47
CA LEU A 60 0.76 -10.09 4.57
C LEU A 60 1.20 -9.36 3.30
N ALA A 61 0.50 -9.59 2.17
CA ALA A 61 0.81 -9.00 0.88
C ALA A 61 0.92 -7.45 0.99
N PRO A 62 1.84 -6.83 0.23
CA PRO A 62 1.87 -5.38 0.17
C PRO A 62 0.53 -4.88 -0.36
N ARG A 63 -0.05 -3.89 0.34
CA ARG A 63 -1.24 -3.20 -0.17
C ARG A 63 -0.80 -2.19 -1.23
N GLN A 64 -1.63 -2.03 -2.25
CA GLN A 64 -1.50 -0.92 -3.19
C GLN A 64 -1.58 0.38 -2.39
N ARG A 65 -0.55 1.22 -2.53
CA ARG A 65 -0.49 2.54 -1.91
C ARG A 65 -1.25 3.55 -2.78
N GLY A 66 -1.76 4.60 -2.16
CA GLY A 66 -2.52 5.65 -2.84
C GLY A 66 -3.99 5.31 -3.06
N ARG A 67 -4.74 6.30 -3.56
CA ARG A 67 -6.15 6.14 -3.93
C ARG A 67 -6.28 5.22 -5.14
N LYS A 68 -7.34 4.42 -5.18
CA LYS A 68 -7.65 3.63 -6.36
C LYS A 68 -8.04 4.56 -7.51
N VAL A 69 -7.80 4.11 -8.74
CA VAL A 69 -8.34 4.79 -9.92
C VAL A 69 -9.85 4.85 -9.78
N GLY A 70 -10.43 6.04 -9.94
CA GLY A 70 -11.87 6.22 -9.75
C GLY A 70 -12.25 6.83 -8.40
N GLU A 71 -11.41 6.67 -7.38
CA GLU A 71 -11.76 6.98 -6.00
C GLU A 71 -11.71 8.50 -5.74
N GLN A 72 -12.74 9.01 -5.07
CA GLN A 72 -12.92 10.45 -4.77
C GLN A 72 -13.00 11.36 -6.00
N ARG A 73 -13.43 10.84 -7.16
CA ARG A 73 -13.81 11.67 -8.29
C ARG A 73 -15.14 12.36 -8.01
N SER A 74 -15.25 13.63 -8.35
CA SER A 74 -16.49 14.39 -8.25
C SER A 74 -17.45 14.11 -9.39
N LEU A 75 -16.95 13.56 -10.50
CA LEU A 75 -17.70 13.29 -11.72
C LEU A 75 -17.87 11.78 -11.92
N SER A 76 -18.97 11.40 -12.58
CA SER A 76 -19.16 10.03 -13.03
C SER A 76 -18.16 9.68 -14.15
N ALA A 77 -17.87 8.38 -14.33
CA ALA A 77 -16.97 7.93 -15.39
C ALA A 77 -17.41 8.39 -16.79
N GLN A 78 -18.73 8.50 -17.03
CA GLN A 78 -19.28 9.00 -18.29
C GLN A 78 -19.02 10.50 -18.46
N GLN A 79 -19.21 11.30 -17.41
CA GLN A 79 -18.94 12.74 -17.42
C GLN A 79 -17.45 13.03 -17.66
N GLU A 80 -16.57 12.28 -17.01
CA GLU A 80 -15.13 12.43 -17.21
C GLU A 80 -14.70 12.06 -18.63
N ALA A 81 -15.20 10.95 -19.17
CA ALA A 81 -14.88 10.55 -20.54
C ALA A 81 -15.37 11.59 -21.55
N HIS A 82 -16.55 12.17 -21.32
CA HIS A 82 -17.08 13.24 -22.15
C HIS A 82 -16.19 14.50 -22.08
N LEU A 83 -15.82 14.95 -20.89
CA LEU A 83 -14.94 16.11 -20.72
C LEU A 83 -13.55 15.89 -21.30
N GLN A 84 -12.97 14.70 -21.14
CA GLN A 84 -11.67 14.36 -21.74
C GLN A 84 -11.71 14.47 -23.27
N ARG A 85 -12.76 13.93 -23.90
CA ARG A 85 -12.96 14.09 -25.35
C ARG A 85 -13.13 15.55 -25.73
N LEU A 86 -13.95 16.29 -24.99
CA LEU A 86 -14.19 17.71 -25.23
C LEU A 86 -12.89 18.53 -25.17
N ILE A 87 -12.04 18.27 -24.18
CA ILE A 87 -10.73 18.94 -24.02
C ILE A 87 -9.79 18.61 -25.18
N CYS A 88 -9.76 17.35 -25.64
CA CYS A 88 -8.91 16.95 -26.76
C CYS A 88 -9.42 17.50 -28.11
N GLU A 89 -10.73 17.64 -28.29
CA GLU A 89 -11.35 17.95 -29.57
C GLU A 89 -11.65 19.44 -29.75
N ARG A 90 -11.88 20.20 -28.67
CA ARG A 90 -12.40 21.57 -28.72
C ARG A 90 -11.50 22.56 -28.00
N ARG A 91 -11.35 23.74 -28.61
CA ARG A 91 -10.71 24.90 -27.96
C ARG A 91 -11.71 25.63 -27.05
N PRO A 92 -11.26 26.30 -25.97
CA PRO A 92 -12.14 27.02 -25.04
C PRO A 92 -13.07 28.03 -25.73
N GLU A 93 -12.58 28.76 -26.73
CA GLU A 93 -13.36 29.72 -27.53
C GLU A 93 -14.57 29.06 -28.21
N GLN A 94 -14.42 27.83 -28.72
CA GLN A 94 -15.50 27.08 -29.37
C GLN A 94 -16.58 26.64 -28.38
N LEU A 95 -16.27 26.66 -27.09
CA LEU A 95 -17.18 26.33 -25.99
C LEU A 95 -17.77 27.59 -25.34
N LYS A 96 -17.54 28.77 -25.92
CA LYS A 96 -17.90 30.08 -25.33
C LYS A 96 -17.29 30.27 -23.93
N MET A 97 -16.12 29.68 -23.71
CA MET A 97 -15.33 29.90 -22.51
C MET A 97 -14.32 30.99 -22.81
N ASP A 98 -14.21 31.95 -21.90
CA ASP A 98 -13.17 32.97 -22.00
C ASP A 98 -11.80 32.30 -21.87
N PHE A 99 -10.94 32.56 -22.85
CA PHE A 99 -9.54 32.17 -22.78
C PHE A 99 -8.80 33.23 -21.96
N ALA A 100 -8.24 32.83 -20.82
CA ALA A 100 -7.41 33.70 -19.97
C ALA A 100 -5.96 33.75 -20.46
#